data_AF-A0A2K9PV53-F1
#
_entry.id   AF-A0A2K9PV53-F1
#
_cell.length_a   1.000
_cell.length_b   1.000
_cell.length_c   1.000
_cell.angle_alpha   90.00
_cell.angle_beta   90.00
_cell.angle_gamma   90.00
#
_symmetry.space_group_name_H-M   'P 1'
#
loop_
_entity.id
_entity.type
_entity.pdbx_description
1 polymer ?
#
loop_
_entity_poly.entity_id
_entity_poly.type
_entity_poly.pdbx_seq_one_letter_code
_entity_poly.pdbx_strand_id
1 'polypeptide(L)'
;MKQKTIIFISLFITNMVLSQNIEKGTYYRTNKSSTAEVVFNDSRILKMKFYESGGKINERELKAVAGTKNMYIYSGDSFYYFVIKKDNYLERFSFSGIPMRGNCSPANAYEILSKDQSLIASKASEAKTKDTALEKKREDIFFYNLITENNHTPSTINFKFNQKYKIRKYNTGNHGNSITAGANFLGGSKKSIGILSKSPDNKTIVIKGAPVNELGFEEVKNGNEMTMVRSYVDPNVYVADFNNSPISYFVLNEEGNHFWYYPNSNSAEYWIFGDKKISNDESVAFYDFIADDFHPKLQKKIDLYEQAMISKSKIPEAGMNDAALKNQALQTLQKTAKLKKWNEKITDVVITSYTWTINRSLVGVITGRTIEVAAVAKWPDGSCTFQLFNLKQGYDGSNYTSFSEYFAKSQFDIDCP
;
A
#
# COMPACT_ATOMS: atom_id res chain seq x y z
N MET A 1 28.71 -44.37 -20.53
CA MET A 1 28.01 -43.63 -19.45
C MET A 1 28.77 -42.36 -19.16
N LYS A 2 28.27 -41.19 -19.60
CA LYS A 2 28.89 -39.89 -19.30
C LYS A 2 28.14 -39.25 -18.14
N GLN A 3 28.80 -39.18 -16.99
CA GLN A 3 28.31 -38.52 -15.77
C GLN A 3 28.18 -37.03 -16.07
N LYS A 4 26.95 -36.51 -16.09
CA LYS A 4 26.69 -35.06 -16.16
C LYS A 4 26.89 -34.49 -14.77
N THR A 5 28.00 -33.78 -14.57
CA THR A 5 28.23 -32.94 -13.40
C THR A 5 27.21 -31.80 -13.40
N ILE A 6 26.20 -31.89 -12.55
CA ILE A 6 25.30 -30.78 -12.24
C ILE A 6 26.04 -29.88 -11.26
N ILE A 7 26.59 -28.76 -11.77
CA ILE A 7 27.15 -27.71 -10.94
C ILE A 7 25.97 -26.94 -10.35
N PHE A 8 25.66 -27.18 -9.09
CA PHE A 8 24.78 -26.32 -8.30
C PHE A 8 25.51 -24.98 -8.08
N ILE A 9 25.23 -24.00 -8.94
CA ILE A 9 25.57 -22.60 -8.67
C ILE A 9 24.61 -22.15 -7.57
N SER A 10 25.05 -22.27 -6.32
CA SER A 10 24.38 -21.62 -5.20
C SER A 10 24.48 -20.11 -5.41
N LEU A 11 23.41 -19.52 -5.94
CA LEU A 11 23.25 -18.08 -6.06
C LEU A 11 23.14 -17.51 -4.64
N PHE A 12 24.30 -17.21 -4.03
CA PHE A 12 24.35 -16.40 -2.82
C PHE A 12 23.92 -14.97 -3.20
N ILE A 13 22.60 -14.75 -3.26
CA ILE A 13 22.03 -13.41 -3.14
C ILE A 13 22.26 -12.98 -1.69
N THR A 14 23.49 -12.56 -1.40
CA THR A 14 23.72 -11.68 -0.26
C THR A 14 22.97 -10.42 -0.59
N ASN A 15 21.77 -10.28 -0.02
CA ASN A 15 21.09 -8.99 0.05
C ASN A 15 22.05 -8.06 0.82
N MET A 16 22.96 -7.39 0.11
CA MET A 16 23.72 -6.28 0.64
C MET A 16 22.69 -5.21 0.97
N VAL A 17 22.19 -5.26 2.21
CA VAL A 17 21.33 -4.21 2.73
C VAL A 17 22.24 -2.99 2.84
N LEU A 18 22.20 -2.11 1.84
CA LEU A 18 22.86 -0.81 1.88
C LEU A 18 22.51 -0.18 3.23
N SER A 19 23.52 0.09 4.05
CA SER A 19 23.33 0.59 5.40
C SER A 19 22.53 1.89 5.38
N GLN A 20 21.30 1.82 5.85
CA GLN A 20 20.40 2.97 5.96
C GLN A 20 20.85 3.81 7.18
N ASN A 21 21.90 4.63 7.00
CA ASN A 21 22.55 5.32 8.12
C ASN A 21 21.83 6.62 8.49
N ILE A 22 20.66 6.56 9.12
CA ILE A 22 20.13 7.67 9.92
C ILE A 22 20.94 7.74 11.21
N GLU A 23 21.50 8.91 11.51
CA GLU A 23 22.30 9.10 12.72
C GLU A 23 21.41 9.10 13.97
N LYS A 24 21.94 8.56 15.07
CA LYS A 24 21.30 8.71 16.37
C LYS A 24 21.39 10.16 16.86
N GLY A 25 20.45 10.53 17.72
CA GLY A 25 20.43 11.81 18.42
C GLY A 25 19.14 12.60 18.22
N THR A 26 19.17 13.85 18.69
CA THR A 26 18.01 14.76 18.67
C THR A 26 17.86 15.47 17.35
N TYR A 27 16.65 15.45 16.81
CA TYR A 27 16.22 16.14 15.61
C TYR A 27 15.17 17.20 15.96
N TYR A 28 15.39 18.42 15.50
CA TYR A 28 14.44 19.53 15.57
C TYR A 28 13.40 19.38 14.44
N ARG A 29 12.18 19.87 14.66
CA ARG A 29 11.03 19.71 13.74
C ARG A 29 10.57 21.06 13.22
N THR A 30 10.12 21.11 11.97
CA THR A 30 9.60 22.35 11.33
C THR A 30 8.19 22.72 11.79
N ASN A 31 7.36 21.74 12.20
CA ASN A 31 5.92 21.94 12.38
C ASN A 31 5.51 22.16 13.84
N LYS A 32 6.44 21.94 14.78
CA LYS A 32 6.17 21.99 16.22
C LYS A 32 7.38 22.54 16.94
N SER A 33 7.18 23.20 18.08
CA SER A 33 8.24 23.58 19.04
C SER A 33 8.86 22.39 19.77
N SER A 34 8.76 21.20 19.18
CA SER A 34 8.95 19.91 19.79
C SER A 34 10.06 19.17 19.04
N THR A 35 10.71 18.21 19.68
CA THR A 35 11.82 17.45 19.09
C THR A 35 11.42 16.02 18.81
N ALA A 36 12.19 15.36 17.95
CA ALA A 36 12.23 13.91 17.85
C ALA A 36 13.64 13.43 18.21
N GLU A 37 13.77 12.18 18.64
CA GLU A 37 15.07 11.56 18.89
C GLU A 37 15.13 10.20 18.21
N VAL A 38 16.17 10.00 17.41
CA VAL A 38 16.49 8.68 16.86
C VAL A 38 17.32 7.94 17.90
N VAL A 39 16.69 6.97 18.57
CA VAL A 39 17.29 6.20 19.68
C VAL A 39 17.97 4.93 19.21
N PHE A 40 17.46 4.32 18.15
CA PHE A 40 18.02 3.14 17.54
C PHE A 40 17.87 3.22 16.02
N ASN A 41 18.92 2.79 15.33
CA ASN A 41 18.85 2.63 13.89
C ASN A 41 19.77 1.48 13.47
N ASP A 42 19.19 0.50 12.77
CA ASP A 42 19.91 -0.48 12.00
C ASP A 42 19.37 -0.51 10.55
N SER A 43 19.82 -1.48 9.76
CA SER A 43 19.44 -1.59 8.36
C SER A 43 17.96 -1.99 8.12
N ARG A 44 17.22 -2.35 9.17
CA ARG A 44 15.84 -2.86 9.13
C ARG A 44 14.87 -2.09 10.04
N ILE A 45 15.36 -1.48 11.11
CA ILE A 45 14.53 -0.88 12.16
C ILE A 45 15.09 0.49 12.54
N LEU A 46 14.20 1.48 12.57
CA LEU A 46 14.45 2.82 13.11
C LEU A 46 13.52 3.04 14.29
N LYS A 47 14.06 3.30 15.49
CA LYS A 47 13.25 3.70 16.66
C LYS A 47 13.35 5.19 16.88
N MET A 48 12.20 5.84 16.99
CA MET A 48 12.10 7.27 17.21
C MET A 48 11.21 7.58 18.41
N LYS A 49 11.64 8.54 19.23
CA LYS A 49 10.81 9.16 20.28
C LYS A 49 10.39 10.54 19.81
N PHE A 50 9.09 10.85 19.85
CA PHE A 50 8.57 12.19 19.57
C PHE A 50 8.15 12.85 20.88
N TYR A 51 8.80 13.95 21.22
CA TYR A 51 8.51 14.74 22.41
C TYR A 51 7.46 15.78 22.05
N GLU A 52 6.27 15.70 22.61
CA GLU A 52 5.15 16.61 22.31
C GLU A 52 5.02 17.73 23.36
N SER A 53 4.30 18.80 23.01
CA SER A 53 3.96 19.86 23.97
C SER A 53 3.20 19.27 25.17
N GLY A 54 3.65 19.57 26.39
CA GLY A 54 3.08 19.00 27.62
C GLY A 54 3.80 17.75 28.13
N GLY A 55 4.95 17.40 27.56
CA GLY A 55 5.83 16.34 28.09
C GLY A 55 5.45 14.92 27.69
N LYS A 56 4.39 14.73 26.88
CA LYS A 56 4.02 13.42 26.35
C LYS A 56 5.11 12.93 25.38
N ILE A 57 5.57 11.70 25.57
CA ILE A 57 6.55 11.04 24.69
C ILE A 57 5.84 9.95 23.90
N ASN A 58 5.94 10.00 22.58
CA ASN A 58 5.44 8.96 21.69
C ASN A 58 6.63 8.20 21.10
N GLU A 59 6.90 6.99 21.59
CA GLU A 59 7.92 6.10 21.02
C GLU A 59 7.33 5.25 19.89
N ARG A 60 8.08 5.10 18.80
CA ARG A 60 7.65 4.42 17.59
C ARG A 60 8.79 3.60 17.01
N GLU A 61 8.49 2.38 16.61
CA GLU A 61 9.38 1.51 15.85
C GLU A 61 8.95 1.52 14.39
N LEU A 62 9.85 1.94 13.51
CA LEU A 62 9.64 2.01 12.07
C LEU A 62 10.43 0.89 11.40
N LYS A 63 9.85 0.28 10.37
CA LYS A 63 10.48 -0.78 9.57
C LYS A 63 11.05 -0.18 8.29
N ALA A 64 12.26 -0.57 7.90
CA ALA A 64 12.83 -0.20 6.62
C ALA A 64 11.93 -0.69 5.48
N VAL A 65 11.67 0.16 4.48
CA VAL A 65 10.88 -0.21 3.31
C VAL A 65 11.82 -0.92 2.33
N ALA A 66 11.53 -2.20 2.06
CA ALA A 66 12.32 -2.99 1.11
C ALA A 66 12.41 -2.30 -0.27
N GLY A 67 13.52 -2.48 -0.99
CA GLY A 67 13.73 -1.87 -2.31
C GLY A 67 14.01 -0.36 -2.31
N THR A 68 13.80 0.33 -1.19
CA THR A 68 14.04 1.78 -1.10
C THR A 68 15.38 2.09 -0.45
N LYS A 69 15.94 3.26 -0.80
CA LYS A 69 17.01 3.87 -0.01
C LYS A 69 16.39 4.72 1.08
N ASN A 70 16.93 4.61 2.29
CA ASN A 70 16.76 5.63 3.32
C ASN A 70 15.31 5.86 3.77
N MET A 71 14.40 4.91 3.56
CA MET A 71 12.98 5.09 3.83
C MET A 71 12.48 4.03 4.80
N TYR A 72 11.78 4.50 5.83
CA TYR A 72 11.22 3.71 6.92
C TYR A 72 9.73 4.01 7.05
N ILE A 73 8.94 3.05 7.51
CA ILE A 73 7.50 3.17 7.71
C ILE A 73 7.12 2.82 9.14
N TYR A 74 6.28 3.64 9.75
CA TYR A 74 5.46 3.26 10.90
C TYR A 74 4.04 3.00 10.42
N SER A 75 3.41 1.92 10.88
CA SER A 75 1.98 1.65 10.69
C SER A 75 1.32 1.49 12.06
N GLY A 76 0.37 2.36 12.39
CA GLY A 76 -0.48 2.26 13.57
C GLY A 76 -1.94 1.97 13.21
N ASP A 77 -2.82 1.90 14.20
CA ASP A 77 -4.20 1.44 14.03
C ASP A 77 -5.08 2.37 13.17
N SER A 78 -4.70 3.63 13.00
CA SER A 78 -5.50 4.64 12.28
C SER A 78 -4.67 5.66 11.49
N PHE A 79 -3.35 5.48 11.49
CA PHE A 79 -2.44 6.33 10.74
C PHE A 79 -1.15 5.56 10.47
N TYR A 80 -0.46 5.98 9.43
CA TYR A 80 0.89 5.55 9.15
C TYR A 80 1.72 6.75 8.72
N TYR A 81 3.03 6.64 8.81
CA TYR A 81 3.91 7.67 8.27
C TYR A 81 5.21 7.08 7.78
N PHE A 82 5.80 7.75 6.81
CA PHE A 82 7.14 7.44 6.33
C PHE A 82 8.14 8.43 6.88
N VAL A 83 9.36 7.97 7.14
CA VAL A 83 10.53 8.79 7.39
C VAL A 83 11.54 8.49 6.28
N ILE A 84 11.92 9.53 5.54
CA ILE A 84 12.78 9.44 4.37
C ILE A 84 14.02 10.31 4.63
N LYS A 85 15.21 9.72 4.65
CA LYS A 85 16.46 10.50 4.78
C LYS A 85 16.84 11.14 3.45
N LYS A 86 16.93 12.46 3.44
CA LYS A 86 17.41 13.32 2.35
C LYS A 86 18.69 14.02 2.81
N ASP A 87 19.81 13.79 2.14
CA ASP A 87 21.11 14.40 2.47
C ASP A 87 21.40 14.45 3.99
N ASN A 88 21.22 15.62 4.62
CA ASN A 88 21.44 15.92 6.03
C ASN A 88 20.16 16.13 6.88
N TYR A 89 18.98 15.80 6.36
CA TYR A 89 17.70 15.89 7.05
C TYR A 89 16.79 14.68 6.77
N LEU A 90 15.65 14.65 7.46
CA LEU A 90 14.60 13.66 7.26
C LEU A 90 13.32 14.37 6.84
N GLU A 91 12.63 13.82 5.86
CA GLU A 91 11.25 14.16 5.54
C GLU A 91 10.33 13.15 6.21
N ARG A 92 9.22 13.63 6.78
CA ARG A 92 8.18 12.77 7.34
C ARG A 92 6.82 13.10 6.72
N PHE A 93 6.22 12.10 6.11
CA PHE A 93 4.88 12.19 5.51
C PHE A 93 3.92 11.35 6.33
N SER A 94 2.86 11.97 6.84
CA SER A 94 1.83 11.28 7.62
C SER A 94 0.58 11.05 6.78
N PHE A 95 -0.12 9.97 7.08
CA PHE A 95 -1.28 9.51 6.34
C PHE A 95 -2.36 9.07 7.32
N SER A 96 -3.62 9.40 7.03
CA SER A 96 -4.76 8.84 7.74
C SER A 96 -5.11 7.45 7.23
N GLY A 97 -5.63 6.61 8.12
CA GLY A 97 -6.11 5.26 7.80
C GLY A 97 -5.03 4.19 7.94
N ILE A 98 -5.35 3.00 7.47
CA ILE A 98 -4.43 1.87 7.41
C ILE A 98 -3.93 1.75 5.96
N PRO A 99 -2.65 1.47 5.70
CA PRO A 99 -2.17 1.16 4.37
C PRO A 99 -2.73 -0.22 3.94
N MET A 100 -3.99 -0.27 3.55
CA MET A 100 -4.61 -1.47 2.98
C MET A 100 -4.88 -1.28 1.49
N ARG A 101 -4.59 -2.34 0.74
CA ARG A 101 -4.94 -2.63 -0.67
C ARG A 101 -5.55 -1.46 -1.44
N GLY A 102 -4.69 -0.77 -2.21
CA GLY A 102 -5.08 0.13 -3.31
C GLY A 102 -5.67 1.49 -2.93
N ASN A 103 -6.28 1.63 -1.75
CA ASN A 103 -7.05 2.82 -1.37
C ASN A 103 -6.40 3.61 -0.23
N CYS A 104 -5.12 3.93 -0.42
CA CYS A 104 -4.38 4.77 0.52
C CYS A 104 -4.81 6.23 0.33
N SER A 105 -5.21 6.88 1.43
CA SER A 105 -5.41 8.33 1.41
C SER A 105 -4.09 9.03 1.04
N PRO A 106 -4.13 10.20 0.38
CA PRO A 106 -2.93 11.01 0.22
C PRO A 106 -2.40 11.43 1.60
N ALA A 107 -1.13 11.82 1.65
CA ALA A 107 -0.51 12.35 2.85
C ALA A 107 -1.33 13.54 3.37
N ASN A 108 -1.60 13.55 4.67
CA ASN A 108 -2.37 14.60 5.34
C ASN A 108 -1.49 15.58 6.11
N ALA A 109 -0.21 15.25 6.30
CA ALA A 109 0.76 16.12 6.95
C ALA A 109 2.17 15.84 6.43
N TYR A 110 3.00 16.88 6.45
CA TYR A 110 4.39 16.85 6.03
C TYR A 110 5.27 17.64 7.01
N GLU A 111 6.35 17.04 7.51
CA GLU A 111 7.35 17.76 8.31
C GLU A 111 8.78 17.41 7.91
N ILE A 112 9.70 18.34 8.16
CA ILE A 112 11.15 18.16 8.06
C ILE A 112 11.73 18.04 9.47
N LEU A 113 12.65 17.09 9.63
CA LEU A 113 13.44 16.86 10.85
C LEU A 113 14.94 16.97 10.56
N SER A 114 15.71 17.65 11.39
CA SER A 114 17.16 17.75 11.24
C SER A 114 17.86 17.92 12.58
N LYS A 115 19.10 17.43 12.68
CA LYS A 115 20.00 17.73 13.81
C LYS A 115 20.51 19.17 13.76
N ASP A 116 20.46 19.82 12.59
CA ASP A 116 20.83 21.20 12.37
C ASP A 116 19.61 22.12 12.51
N GLN A 117 19.58 22.89 13.61
CA GLN A 117 18.48 23.82 13.88
C GLN A 117 18.42 24.97 12.87
N SER A 118 19.55 25.38 12.30
CA SER A 118 19.59 26.42 11.27
C SER A 118 18.97 25.95 9.95
N LEU A 119 19.15 24.66 9.61
CA LEU A 119 18.47 24.04 8.47
C LEU A 119 16.96 23.96 8.70
N ILE A 120 16.50 23.67 9.92
CA ILE A 120 15.07 23.72 10.25
C ILE A 120 14.50 25.11 10.06
N ALA A 121 15.19 26.14 10.54
CA ALA A 121 14.75 27.52 10.35
C ALA A 121 14.65 27.90 8.86
N SER A 122 15.63 27.51 8.05
CA SER A 122 15.63 27.82 6.60
C SER A 122 14.58 27.02 5.83
N LYS A 123 14.27 25.78 6.25
CA LYS A 123 13.27 24.90 5.62
C LYS A 123 11.83 25.09 6.13
N ALA A 124 11.62 25.84 7.20
CA ALA A 124 10.30 25.99 7.84
C ALA A 124 9.21 26.52 6.88
N SER A 125 9.53 27.50 6.04
CA SER A 125 8.56 28.07 5.10
C SER A 125 8.18 27.07 4.00
N GLU A 126 9.15 26.30 3.49
CA GLU A 126 8.93 25.24 2.50
C GLU A 126 8.04 24.13 3.09
N ALA A 127 8.38 23.65 4.28
CA ALA A 127 7.60 22.63 4.99
C ALA A 127 6.17 23.08 5.23
N LYS A 128 5.96 24.29 5.74
CA LYS A 128 4.63 24.85 5.98
C LYS A 128 3.80 24.97 4.70
N THR A 129 4.43 25.37 3.60
CA THR A 129 3.74 25.50 2.30
C THR A 129 3.24 24.14 1.82
N LYS A 130 4.09 23.11 1.88
CA LYS A 130 3.74 21.75 1.49
C LYS A 130 2.67 21.15 2.41
N ASP A 131 2.82 21.29 3.73
CA ASP A 131 1.84 20.84 4.72
C ASP A 131 0.45 21.48 4.48
N THR A 132 0.42 22.78 4.21
CA THR A 132 -0.81 23.51 3.88
C THR A 132 -1.44 23.03 2.56
N ALA A 133 -0.63 22.67 1.57
CA ALA A 133 -1.11 22.14 0.29
C ALA A 133 -1.77 20.77 0.47
N LEU A 134 -1.17 19.90 1.29
CA LEU A 134 -1.74 18.60 1.66
C LEU A 134 -3.05 18.75 2.45
N GLU A 135 -3.07 19.59 3.48
CA GLU A 135 -4.27 19.83 4.31
C GLU A 135 -5.45 20.34 3.45
N LYS A 136 -5.17 21.23 2.49
CA LYS A 136 -6.17 21.80 1.58
C LYS A 136 -6.46 20.95 0.35
N LYS A 137 -5.88 19.74 0.26
CA LYS A 137 -6.02 18.82 -0.90
C LYS A 137 -5.70 19.50 -2.24
N ARG A 138 -4.69 20.38 -2.23
CA ARG A 138 -4.16 21.03 -3.44
C ARG A 138 -3.02 20.22 -4.05
N GLU A 139 -2.45 19.31 -3.27
CA GLU A 139 -1.43 18.36 -3.67
C GLU A 139 -1.81 17.00 -3.08
N ASP A 140 -1.77 15.95 -3.90
CA ASP A 140 -2.01 14.58 -3.46
C ASP A 140 -0.72 13.79 -3.55
N ILE A 141 -0.09 13.54 -2.40
CA ILE A 141 1.08 12.68 -2.29
C ILE A 141 0.64 11.33 -1.78
N PHE A 142 0.53 10.34 -2.66
CA PHE A 142 0.22 8.98 -2.24
C PHE A 142 1.47 8.24 -1.79
N PHE A 143 1.27 7.20 -0.97
CA PHE A 143 2.38 6.37 -0.48
C PHE A 143 3.21 5.77 -1.62
N TYR A 144 2.57 5.36 -2.72
CA TYR A 144 3.27 4.77 -3.85
C TYR A 144 4.19 5.78 -4.52
N ASN A 145 3.81 7.07 -4.62
CA ASN A 145 4.70 8.13 -5.11
C ASN A 145 6.00 8.17 -4.31
N LEU A 146 5.90 8.19 -2.96
CA LEU A 146 7.05 8.25 -2.07
C LEU A 146 7.96 7.02 -2.22
N ILE A 147 7.37 5.83 -2.27
CA ILE A 147 8.17 4.62 -2.47
C ILE A 147 8.88 4.71 -3.81
N THR A 148 8.16 5.10 -4.86
CA THR A 148 8.72 5.05 -6.20
C THR A 148 9.80 6.13 -6.38
N GLU A 149 9.66 7.29 -5.74
CA GLU A 149 10.69 8.34 -5.58
C GLU A 149 11.98 7.89 -4.89
N ASN A 150 11.88 6.95 -3.97
CA ASN A 150 13.02 6.51 -3.16
C ASN A 150 13.44 5.07 -3.48
N ASN A 151 12.88 4.47 -4.53
CA ASN A 151 13.20 3.12 -4.98
C ASN A 151 14.60 3.12 -5.63
N HIS A 152 15.49 2.24 -5.18
CA HIS A 152 16.75 2.03 -5.87
C HIS A 152 16.51 1.14 -7.08
N THR A 153 16.55 1.72 -8.28
CA THR A 153 16.63 0.90 -9.50
C THR A 153 17.93 0.08 -9.42
N PRO A 154 17.90 -1.26 -9.54
CA PRO A 154 19.12 -2.04 -9.75
C PRO A 154 19.85 -1.46 -10.96
N SER A 155 21.13 -1.16 -10.80
CA SER A 155 21.96 -0.53 -11.84
C SER A 155 22.14 -1.38 -13.10
N THR A 156 21.62 -2.61 -13.13
CA THR A 156 21.93 -3.66 -14.12
C THR A 156 20.70 -4.28 -14.77
N ILE A 157 19.58 -3.58 -14.89
CA ILE A 157 18.46 -4.10 -15.69
C ILE A 157 18.81 -3.97 -17.18
N ASN A 158 19.21 -5.09 -17.81
CA ASN A 158 19.40 -5.22 -19.25
C ASN A 158 18.05 -5.26 -20.00
N PHE A 159 17.24 -4.22 -19.85
CA PHE A 159 15.98 -4.04 -20.57
C PHE A 159 16.06 -2.82 -21.48
N LYS A 160 15.70 -2.97 -22.76
CA LYS A 160 15.73 -1.89 -23.76
C LYS A 160 14.31 -1.34 -23.95
N PHE A 161 14.10 -0.11 -23.51
CA PHE A 161 12.84 0.61 -23.75
C PHE A 161 12.68 0.93 -25.24
N ASN A 162 11.43 1.09 -25.70
CA ASN A 162 11.07 1.34 -27.09
C ASN A 162 11.43 0.19 -28.05
N GLN A 163 11.87 -0.95 -27.50
CA GLN A 163 12.07 -2.17 -28.26
C GLN A 163 10.78 -3.00 -28.25
N LYS A 164 10.42 -3.52 -29.42
CA LYS A 164 9.37 -4.53 -29.55
C LYS A 164 9.96 -5.89 -29.26
N TYR A 165 9.45 -6.56 -28.22
CA TYR A 165 9.83 -7.91 -27.88
C TYR A 165 8.82 -8.88 -28.44
N LYS A 166 9.29 -9.90 -29.18
CA LYS A 166 8.41 -10.98 -29.62
C LYS A 166 8.01 -11.83 -28.43
N ILE A 167 6.71 -12.09 -28.27
CA ILE A 167 6.23 -13.10 -27.32
C ILE A 167 6.70 -14.45 -27.84
N ARG A 168 7.44 -15.20 -27.01
CA ARG A 168 8.02 -16.49 -27.41
C ARG A 168 7.17 -17.66 -26.92
N LYS A 169 6.52 -17.52 -25.76
CA LYS A 169 5.71 -18.57 -25.14
C LYS A 169 4.53 -17.96 -24.38
N TYR A 170 3.40 -18.64 -24.48
CA TYR A 170 2.13 -18.39 -23.79
C TYR A 170 1.69 -19.71 -23.16
N ASN A 171 1.25 -19.69 -21.90
CA ASN A 171 0.61 -20.85 -21.27
C ASN A 171 -0.55 -20.38 -20.39
N THR A 172 -1.65 -21.11 -20.44
CA THR A 172 -2.79 -21.00 -19.54
C THR A 172 -2.77 -22.22 -18.65
N GLY A 173 -2.33 -22.05 -17.41
CA GLY A 173 -2.19 -23.14 -16.47
C GLY A 173 -3.53 -23.64 -15.94
N ASN A 174 -4.26 -24.46 -16.71
CA ASN A 174 -5.10 -25.47 -16.06
C ASN A 174 -4.16 -26.59 -15.62
N HIS A 175 -3.99 -26.75 -14.30
CA HIS A 175 -3.15 -27.77 -13.68
C HIS A 175 -3.54 -29.17 -14.21
N GLY A 176 -2.89 -29.66 -15.27
CA GLY A 176 -3.10 -31.03 -15.74
C GLY A 176 -2.79 -31.32 -17.21
N ASN A 177 -2.86 -30.35 -18.14
CA ASN A 177 -2.62 -30.63 -19.55
C ASN A 177 -1.73 -29.55 -20.19
N SER A 178 -0.55 -29.95 -20.65
CA SER A 178 0.32 -29.09 -21.45
C SER A 178 -0.38 -28.74 -22.76
N ILE A 179 -0.91 -27.51 -22.85
CA ILE A 179 -1.36 -26.99 -24.14
C ILE A 179 -0.10 -26.62 -24.92
N THR A 180 0.29 -27.52 -25.82
CA THR A 180 1.24 -27.21 -26.89
C THR A 180 0.67 -26.01 -27.66
N ALA A 181 1.51 -24.99 -27.88
CA ALA A 181 1.18 -23.73 -28.52
C ALA A 181 0.20 -23.90 -29.70
N GLY A 182 -1.08 -23.67 -29.41
CA GLY A 182 -2.20 -23.79 -30.35
C GLY A 182 -3.40 -22.95 -29.90
N ALA A 183 -3.21 -22.03 -28.95
CA ALA A 183 -4.18 -20.97 -28.73
C ALA A 183 -4.14 -20.05 -29.97
N ASN A 184 -4.97 -20.37 -30.95
CA ASN A 184 -5.35 -19.46 -32.02
C ASN A 184 -6.07 -18.28 -31.38
N PHE A 185 -5.30 -17.29 -30.90
CA PHE A 185 -5.80 -15.94 -30.77
C PHE A 185 -6.25 -15.51 -32.18
N LEU A 186 -7.56 -15.53 -32.41
CA LEU A 186 -8.21 -15.16 -33.66
C LEU A 186 -7.61 -13.83 -34.17
N GLY A 187 -6.73 -13.89 -35.18
CA GLY A 187 -6.08 -12.70 -35.77
C GLY A 187 -4.55 -12.72 -35.92
N GLY A 188 -3.97 -13.76 -36.52
CA GLY A 188 -3.02 -13.65 -37.65
C GLY A 188 -1.72 -12.83 -37.62
N SER A 189 -1.30 -12.17 -36.52
CA SER A 189 -0.01 -11.44 -36.52
C SER A 189 0.85 -11.79 -35.31
N LYS A 190 2.16 -11.98 -35.55
CA LYS A 190 3.18 -12.26 -34.53
C LYS A 190 3.14 -11.17 -33.45
N LYS A 191 2.46 -11.43 -32.33
CA LYS A 191 2.24 -10.42 -31.28
C LYS A 191 3.56 -10.12 -30.59
N SER A 192 3.92 -8.85 -30.58
CA SER A 192 5.07 -8.31 -29.87
C SER A 192 4.55 -7.41 -28.76
N ILE A 193 5.19 -7.46 -27.60
CA ILE A 193 4.95 -6.51 -26.51
C ILE A 193 5.92 -5.35 -26.71
N GLY A 194 5.39 -4.14 -26.81
CA GLY A 194 6.19 -2.92 -26.84
C GLY A 194 6.06 -2.20 -25.51
N ILE A 195 7.16 -2.02 -24.79
CA ILE A 195 7.20 -1.00 -23.72
C ILE A 195 7.53 0.31 -24.40
N LEU A 196 6.53 1.19 -24.48
CA LEU A 196 6.58 2.43 -25.27
C LEU A 196 7.38 3.53 -24.61
N SER A 197 7.42 3.51 -23.29
CA SER A 197 8.05 4.57 -22.53
C SER A 197 8.26 4.11 -21.10
N LYS A 198 9.22 4.79 -20.50
CA LYS A 198 9.53 4.75 -19.09
C LYS A 198 9.39 6.17 -18.61
N SER A 199 8.85 6.38 -17.41
CA SER A 199 9.02 7.68 -16.78
C SER A 199 10.53 8.00 -16.66
N PRO A 200 10.96 9.27 -16.73
CA PRO A 200 12.38 9.66 -16.63
C PRO A 200 13.10 9.08 -15.39
N ASP A 201 12.33 8.72 -14.37
CA ASP A 201 12.77 8.22 -13.07
C ASP A 201 12.55 6.71 -12.88
N ASN A 202 12.18 5.97 -13.94
CA ASN A 202 12.07 4.50 -13.94
C ASN A 202 10.92 3.89 -13.13
N LYS A 203 9.98 4.73 -12.71
CA LYS A 203 8.92 4.43 -11.75
C LYS A 203 7.70 3.78 -12.38
N THR A 204 7.35 4.22 -13.58
CA THR A 204 6.27 3.66 -14.36
C THR A 204 6.79 3.17 -15.71
N ILE A 205 6.15 2.13 -16.20
CA ILE A 205 6.28 1.68 -17.58
C ILE A 205 4.93 1.75 -18.24
N VAL A 206 4.92 2.17 -19.49
CA VAL A 206 3.73 2.13 -20.32
C VAL A 206 3.90 0.99 -21.33
N ILE A 207 3.01 0.01 -21.25
CA ILE A 207 3.04 -1.15 -22.13
C ILE A 207 1.90 -1.05 -23.15
N LYS A 208 2.23 -1.22 -24.44
CA LYS A 208 1.26 -1.27 -25.54
C LYS A 208 1.13 -2.67 -26.09
N GLY A 209 -0.11 -3.09 -26.36
CA GLY A 209 -0.42 -4.35 -27.02
C GLY A 209 -0.64 -5.54 -26.07
N ALA A 210 -1.04 -5.27 -24.82
CA ALA A 210 -1.53 -6.30 -23.91
C ALA A 210 -2.80 -6.97 -24.49
N PRO A 211 -2.96 -8.30 -24.42
CA PRO A 211 -4.21 -8.97 -24.75
C PRO A 211 -5.25 -8.61 -23.68
N VAL A 212 -6.41 -8.09 -24.09
CA VAL A 212 -7.45 -7.54 -23.19
C VAL A 212 -8.76 -8.35 -23.28
N ASN A 213 -8.71 -9.59 -23.78
CA ASN A 213 -9.88 -10.13 -24.48
C ASN A 213 -10.78 -11.06 -23.64
N GLU A 214 -10.54 -11.27 -22.34
CA GLU A 214 -11.39 -12.18 -21.53
C GLU A 214 -12.07 -11.54 -20.29
N LEU A 215 -11.79 -10.26 -20.00
CA LEU A 215 -12.31 -9.58 -18.80
C LEU A 215 -13.49 -8.63 -19.06
N GLY A 216 -14.14 -8.74 -20.22
CA GLY A 216 -15.29 -7.87 -20.55
C GLY A 216 -14.92 -6.43 -20.87
N PHE A 217 -13.66 -6.15 -21.19
CA PHE A 217 -13.33 -4.95 -21.94
C PHE A 217 -13.81 -5.18 -23.37
N GLU A 218 -14.81 -4.41 -23.81
CA GLU A 218 -15.29 -4.43 -25.21
C GLU A 218 -14.10 -4.37 -26.19
N GLU A 219 -14.27 -4.84 -27.42
CA GLU A 219 -13.28 -4.68 -28.49
C GLU A 219 -12.90 -3.19 -28.67
N VAL A 220 -11.94 -2.71 -27.87
CA VAL A 220 -11.51 -1.31 -27.91
C VAL A 220 -10.51 -1.19 -29.04
N LYS A 221 -11.02 -0.85 -30.22
CA LYS A 221 -10.22 -0.44 -31.38
C LYS A 221 -9.36 0.78 -30.98
N ASN A 222 -8.05 0.67 -31.20
CA ASN A 222 -6.98 1.68 -31.03
C ASN A 222 -6.19 1.66 -29.70
N GLY A 223 -5.19 0.78 -29.61
CA GLY A 223 -3.90 1.16 -29.03
C GLY A 223 -3.82 1.44 -27.53
N ASN A 224 -4.51 0.68 -26.69
CA ASN A 224 -4.45 0.86 -25.24
C ASN A 224 -3.04 0.69 -24.65
N GLU A 225 -2.72 1.63 -23.79
CA GLU A 225 -1.50 1.74 -22.99
C GLU A 225 -1.84 1.33 -21.55
N MET A 226 -1.17 0.29 -21.04
CA MET A 226 -1.26 -0.09 -19.64
C MET A 226 -0.11 0.57 -18.89
N THR A 227 -0.43 1.46 -17.97
CA THR A 227 0.56 2.00 -17.03
C THR A 227 0.74 1.01 -15.89
N MET A 228 1.95 0.48 -15.75
CA MET A 228 2.31 -0.35 -14.60
C MET A 228 3.22 0.44 -13.68
N VAL A 229 3.03 0.26 -12.38
CA VAL A 229 3.81 0.93 -11.34
C VAL A 229 4.83 -0.07 -10.82
N ARG A 230 6.09 0.35 -10.66
CA ARG A 230 7.13 -0.52 -10.10
C ARG A 230 6.74 -0.96 -8.69
N SER A 231 6.80 -2.26 -8.43
CA SER A 231 6.59 -2.85 -7.13
C SER A 231 7.56 -2.26 -6.11
N TYR A 232 7.04 -2.01 -4.91
CA TYR A 232 7.83 -1.61 -3.76
C TYR A 232 8.57 -2.80 -3.13
N VAL A 233 8.15 -4.03 -3.40
CA VAL A 233 8.72 -5.24 -2.80
C VAL A 233 9.93 -5.74 -3.57
N ASP A 234 9.88 -5.62 -4.90
CA ASP A 234 10.92 -6.06 -5.81
C ASP A 234 11.02 -5.04 -6.96
N PRO A 235 12.14 -4.31 -7.09
CA PRO A 235 12.27 -3.31 -8.13
C PRO A 235 12.22 -3.91 -9.53
N ASN A 236 12.43 -5.21 -9.70
CA ASN A 236 12.29 -5.87 -10.99
C ASN A 236 10.84 -6.18 -11.36
N VAL A 237 9.90 -6.03 -10.43
CA VAL A 237 8.47 -6.27 -10.68
C VAL A 237 7.77 -4.94 -10.91
N TYR A 238 6.88 -4.87 -11.89
CA TYR A 238 5.87 -3.84 -12.04
C TYR A 238 4.50 -4.48 -11.88
N VAL A 239 3.54 -3.71 -11.37
CA VAL A 239 2.20 -4.17 -11.07
C VAL A 239 1.22 -3.27 -11.84
N ALA A 240 0.29 -3.88 -12.55
CA ALA A 240 -0.91 -3.19 -13.00
C ALA A 240 -1.97 -3.37 -11.92
N ASP A 241 -2.39 -2.27 -11.32
CA ASP A 241 -3.51 -2.25 -10.39
C ASP A 241 -4.77 -1.87 -11.17
N PHE A 242 -5.85 -2.62 -10.96
CA PHE A 242 -7.17 -2.27 -11.45
C PHE A 242 -8.16 -2.39 -10.30
N ASN A 243 -8.79 -1.28 -9.92
CA ASN A 243 -9.78 -1.23 -8.84
C ASN A 243 -9.34 -1.87 -7.52
N ASN A 244 -8.10 -1.63 -7.09
CA ASN A 244 -7.54 -2.10 -5.82
C ASN A 244 -7.22 -3.59 -5.77
N SER A 245 -6.95 -4.21 -6.92
CA SER A 245 -6.47 -5.58 -7.02
C SER A 245 -5.37 -5.65 -8.07
N PRO A 246 -4.19 -6.21 -7.73
CA PRO A 246 -3.14 -6.41 -8.71
C PRO A 246 -3.63 -7.42 -9.73
N ILE A 247 -3.96 -6.93 -10.93
CA ILE A 247 -4.45 -7.79 -12.02
C ILE A 247 -3.28 -8.39 -12.79
N SER A 248 -2.12 -7.73 -12.85
CA SER A 248 -0.96 -8.28 -13.52
C SER A 248 0.36 -7.81 -12.94
N TYR A 249 1.36 -8.63 -13.17
CA TYR A 249 2.74 -8.44 -12.74
C TYR A 249 3.64 -8.52 -13.96
N PHE A 250 4.65 -7.69 -13.99
CA PHE A 250 5.61 -7.61 -15.07
C PHE A 250 7.02 -7.64 -14.49
N VAL A 251 7.71 -8.75 -14.69
CA VAL A 251 8.99 -9.03 -14.05
C VAL A 251 10.14 -8.90 -15.05
N LEU A 252 11.07 -8.01 -14.74
CA LEU A 252 12.29 -7.77 -15.51
C LEU A 252 13.43 -8.66 -15.00
N ASN A 253 13.75 -9.74 -15.71
CA ASN A 253 14.94 -10.53 -15.42
C ASN A 253 16.21 -9.84 -15.95
N GLU A 254 17.28 -9.91 -15.18
CA GLU A 254 18.63 -9.45 -15.53
C GLU A 254 19.24 -10.22 -16.71
N GLU A 255 18.79 -11.46 -16.93
CA GLU A 255 19.28 -12.31 -18.01
C GLU A 255 18.71 -11.96 -19.40
N GLY A 256 17.77 -11.01 -19.48
CA GLY A 256 17.17 -10.52 -20.73
C GLY A 256 15.90 -11.26 -21.18
N ASN A 257 15.31 -12.08 -20.31
CA ASN A 257 14.01 -12.74 -20.50
C ASN A 257 13.01 -12.20 -19.49
N HIS A 258 11.99 -11.51 -19.92
CA HIS A 258 11.04 -10.82 -19.05
C HIS A 258 9.71 -11.55 -19.04
N PHE A 259 8.96 -11.32 -17.97
CA PHE A 259 7.76 -12.07 -17.67
C PHE A 259 6.58 -11.14 -17.49
N TRP A 260 5.46 -11.54 -18.05
CA TRP A 260 4.16 -11.02 -17.64
C TRP A 260 3.48 -12.15 -16.90
N TYR A 261 2.90 -11.89 -15.74
CA TYR A 261 2.14 -12.85 -14.95
C TYR A 261 0.78 -12.27 -14.59
N TYR A 262 -0.28 -13.02 -14.84
CA TYR A 262 -1.65 -12.66 -14.55
C TYR A 262 -2.25 -13.76 -13.65
N PRO A 263 -2.41 -13.52 -12.34
CA PRO A 263 -3.09 -14.47 -11.48
C PRO A 263 -4.60 -14.38 -11.74
N ASN A 264 -5.21 -15.48 -12.17
CA ASN A 264 -6.66 -15.67 -12.11
C ASN A 264 -6.97 -16.74 -11.04
N SER A 265 -8.21 -16.75 -10.52
CA SER A 265 -8.62 -17.62 -9.41
C SER A 265 -8.49 -19.13 -9.69
N ASN A 266 -8.42 -19.53 -10.96
CA ASN A 266 -8.46 -20.91 -11.45
C ASN A 266 -7.23 -21.27 -12.31
N SER A 267 -6.46 -20.29 -12.80
CA SER A 267 -5.27 -20.49 -13.62
C SER A 267 -4.37 -19.26 -13.58
N ALA A 268 -3.05 -19.48 -13.54
CA ALA A 268 -2.08 -18.45 -13.84
C ALA A 268 -1.82 -18.39 -15.35
N GLU A 269 -1.88 -17.18 -15.93
CA GLU A 269 -1.31 -16.93 -17.24
C GLU A 269 0.06 -16.28 -17.10
N TYR A 270 0.98 -16.65 -17.97
CA TYR A 270 2.22 -15.91 -18.11
C TYR A 270 2.68 -15.79 -19.56
N TRP A 271 3.44 -14.74 -19.83
CA TRP A 271 4.10 -14.52 -21.12
C TRP A 271 5.59 -14.36 -20.91
N ILE A 272 6.39 -15.06 -21.73
CA ILE A 272 7.84 -14.84 -21.77
C ILE A 272 8.20 -14.12 -23.06
N PHE A 273 8.95 -13.03 -22.91
CA PHE A 273 9.42 -12.20 -24.02
C PHE A 273 10.83 -11.68 -23.68
N GLY A 274 11.68 -11.50 -24.69
CA GLY A 274 13.09 -11.21 -24.45
C GLY A 274 13.96 -11.49 -25.67
N ASP A 275 15.26 -11.20 -25.57
CA ASP A 275 16.22 -11.31 -26.67
C ASP A 275 16.90 -12.68 -26.74
N LYS A 276 16.97 -13.42 -25.62
CA LYS A 276 17.55 -14.78 -25.59
C LYS A 276 16.56 -15.84 -26.01
N LYS A 277 17.05 -16.84 -26.77
CA LYS A 277 16.29 -18.05 -27.10
C LYS A 277 16.26 -18.94 -25.87
N ILE A 278 15.06 -19.11 -25.31
CA ILE A 278 14.80 -20.01 -24.19
C ILE A 278 14.50 -21.37 -24.79
N SER A 279 15.22 -22.40 -24.37
CA SER A 279 14.89 -23.78 -24.70
C SER A 279 13.60 -24.21 -24.00
N ASN A 280 12.94 -25.27 -24.48
CA ASN A 280 11.73 -25.78 -23.83
C ASN A 280 12.03 -26.18 -22.37
N ASP A 281 13.18 -26.77 -22.11
CA ASP A 281 13.61 -27.22 -20.78
C ASP A 281 13.88 -26.04 -19.83
N GLU A 282 14.52 -24.97 -20.32
CA GLU A 282 14.71 -23.73 -19.55
C GLU A 282 13.38 -23.03 -19.24
N SER A 283 12.40 -23.11 -20.15
CA SER A 283 11.08 -22.53 -19.88
C SER A 283 10.32 -23.31 -18.81
N VAL A 284 10.42 -24.65 -18.79
CA VAL A 284 9.81 -25.50 -17.76
C VAL A 284 10.49 -25.26 -16.42
N ALA A 285 11.82 -25.28 -16.36
CA ALA A 285 12.57 -24.98 -15.14
C ALA A 285 12.30 -23.56 -14.60
N PHE A 286 12.06 -22.59 -15.49
CA PHE A 286 11.65 -21.25 -15.08
C PHE A 286 10.19 -21.22 -14.55
N TYR A 287 9.29 -22.05 -15.08
CA TYR A 287 7.94 -22.18 -14.51
C TYR A 287 7.95 -22.85 -13.16
N ASP A 288 8.74 -23.90 -13.00
CA ASP A 288 8.94 -24.54 -11.71
C ASP A 288 9.56 -23.53 -10.73
N PHE A 289 10.52 -22.71 -11.17
CA PHE A 289 11.02 -21.59 -10.37
C PHE A 289 9.94 -20.55 -10.02
N ILE A 290 9.08 -20.13 -10.96
CA ILE A 290 8.03 -19.15 -10.64
C ILE A 290 6.95 -19.73 -9.73
N ALA A 291 6.50 -20.94 -10.00
CA ALA A 291 5.42 -21.59 -9.27
C ALA A 291 5.86 -22.10 -7.89
N ASP A 292 7.05 -22.69 -7.81
CA ASP A 292 7.53 -23.38 -6.61
C ASP A 292 8.44 -22.50 -5.74
N ASP A 293 9.12 -21.50 -6.33
CA ASP A 293 10.07 -20.66 -5.60
C ASP A 293 9.61 -19.19 -5.49
N PHE A 294 9.30 -18.52 -6.61
CA PHE A 294 8.97 -17.09 -6.60
C PHE A 294 7.58 -16.81 -6.02
N HIS A 295 6.53 -17.50 -6.46
CA HIS A 295 5.16 -17.27 -5.99
C HIS A 295 5.03 -17.54 -4.48
N PRO A 296 5.57 -18.64 -3.91
CA PRO A 296 5.56 -18.84 -2.47
C PRO A 296 6.43 -17.83 -1.72
N LYS A 297 7.57 -17.38 -2.27
CA LYS A 297 8.39 -16.32 -1.64
C LYS A 297 7.72 -14.95 -1.69
N LEU A 298 7.05 -14.62 -2.78
CA LEU A 298 6.28 -13.39 -2.95
C LEU A 298 5.06 -13.43 -2.02
N GLN A 299 4.30 -14.52 -2.02
CA GLN A 299 3.18 -14.73 -1.12
C GLN A 299 3.65 -14.68 0.34
N LYS A 300 4.72 -15.39 0.71
CA LYS A 300 5.29 -15.31 2.07
C LYS A 300 5.75 -13.90 2.43
N LYS A 301 6.26 -13.09 1.50
CA LYS A 301 6.61 -11.69 1.75
C LYS A 301 5.37 -10.80 1.87
N ILE A 302 4.32 -11.07 1.08
CA ILE A 302 3.00 -10.43 1.22
C ILE A 302 2.42 -10.81 2.58
N ASP A 303 2.42 -12.08 2.97
CA ASP A 303 1.96 -12.59 4.25
C ASP A 303 2.78 -12.03 5.41
N LEU A 304 4.12 -11.90 5.27
CA LEU A 304 4.97 -11.27 6.29
C LEU A 304 4.71 -9.77 6.39
N TYR A 305 4.41 -9.09 5.28
CA TYR A 305 4.00 -7.69 5.26
C TYR A 305 2.63 -7.53 5.89
N GLU A 306 1.66 -8.37 5.50
CA GLU A 306 0.34 -8.49 6.11
C GLU A 306 0.49 -8.79 7.60
N GLN A 307 1.21 -9.81 8.06
CA GLN A 307 1.49 -10.09 9.48
C GLN A 307 2.23 -8.94 10.20
N ALA A 308 3.15 -8.26 9.53
CA ALA A 308 3.82 -7.08 10.05
C ALA A 308 2.89 -5.86 10.22
N MET A 309 1.73 -5.89 9.56
CA MET A 309 0.66 -4.89 9.53
C MET A 309 -0.60 -5.38 10.29
N ILE A 310 -0.72 -6.69 10.51
CA ILE A 310 -1.70 -7.48 11.26
C ILE A 310 -1.00 -7.91 12.57
N SER A 311 -0.53 -6.96 13.37
CA SER A 311 -0.97 -7.08 14.75
C SER A 311 -2.44 -6.70 14.70
N LYS A 312 -3.34 -7.62 15.10
CA LYS A 312 -4.77 -7.33 15.24
C LYS A 312 -4.95 -5.90 15.74
N SER A 313 -5.70 -5.10 14.97
CA SER A 313 -5.77 -3.67 15.25
C SER A 313 -6.27 -3.48 16.68
N LYS A 314 -5.66 -2.57 17.42
CA LYS A 314 -6.21 -2.25 18.74
C LYS A 314 -7.48 -1.43 18.53
N ILE A 315 -8.49 -1.69 19.36
CA ILE A 315 -9.65 -0.81 19.43
C ILE A 315 -9.13 0.58 19.77
N PRO A 316 -9.50 1.64 19.01
CA PRO A 316 -9.03 2.99 19.28
C PRO A 316 -9.37 3.43 20.71
N GLU A 317 -8.52 4.27 21.30
CA GLU A 317 -8.81 4.89 22.60
C GLU A 317 -10.03 5.82 22.50
N ALA A 318 -10.78 5.94 23.60
CA ALA A 318 -11.93 6.83 23.67
C ALA A 318 -11.48 8.31 23.60
N GLY A 319 -11.98 9.03 22.60
CA GLY A 319 -11.86 10.49 22.52
C GLY A 319 -12.80 11.21 23.49
N MET A 320 -13.94 10.59 23.83
CA MET A 320 -14.90 11.06 24.83
C MET A 320 -15.34 9.92 25.75
N ASN A 321 -15.46 10.22 27.03
CA ASN A 321 -16.00 9.32 28.04
C ASN A 321 -17.39 9.79 28.48
N ASP A 322 -18.40 9.55 27.63
CA ASP A 322 -19.81 9.83 27.93
C ASP A 322 -20.62 8.52 27.81
N ALA A 323 -21.02 7.97 28.96
CA ALA A 323 -21.71 6.70 29.02
C ALA A 323 -23.12 6.74 28.40
N ALA A 324 -23.83 7.87 28.52
CA ALA A 324 -25.15 8.02 27.94
C ALA A 324 -25.06 8.05 26.41
N LEU A 325 -24.08 8.80 25.90
CA LEU A 325 -23.82 8.91 24.47
C LEU A 325 -23.35 7.58 23.85
N LYS A 326 -22.46 6.86 24.56
CA LYS A 326 -21.99 5.52 24.17
C LYS A 326 -23.17 4.54 24.09
N ASN A 327 -24.05 4.52 25.08
CA ASN A 327 -25.23 3.65 25.09
C ASN A 327 -26.19 4.00 23.94
N GLN A 328 -26.43 5.29 23.67
CA GLN A 328 -27.26 5.72 22.55
C GLN A 328 -26.66 5.29 21.20
N ALA A 329 -25.33 5.40 21.04
CA ALA A 329 -24.62 4.96 19.84
C ALA A 329 -24.74 3.44 19.63
N LEU A 330 -24.50 2.65 20.68
CA LEU A 330 -24.62 1.19 20.64
C LEU A 330 -26.03 0.74 20.26
N GLN A 331 -27.07 1.31 20.88
CA GLN A 331 -28.46 0.98 20.56
C GLN A 331 -28.82 1.34 19.11
N THR A 332 -28.32 2.48 18.62
CA THR A 332 -28.53 2.91 17.23
C THR A 332 -27.92 1.92 16.26
N LEU A 333 -26.67 1.50 16.48
CA LEU A 333 -25.98 0.55 15.60
C LEU A 333 -26.58 -0.85 15.68
N GLN A 334 -26.99 -1.32 16.86
CA GLN A 334 -27.70 -2.60 17.00
C GLN A 334 -29.05 -2.59 16.27
N LYS A 335 -29.79 -1.48 16.35
CA LYS A 335 -31.03 -1.29 15.58
C LYS A 335 -30.74 -1.33 14.08
N THR A 336 -29.71 -0.63 13.61
CA THR A 336 -29.37 -0.65 12.19
C THR A 336 -28.89 -2.01 11.72
N ALA A 337 -28.04 -2.70 12.50
CA ALA A 337 -27.60 -4.06 12.22
C ALA A 337 -28.78 -5.02 12.03
N LYS A 338 -29.78 -4.93 12.92
CA LYS A 338 -31.03 -5.70 12.81
C LYS A 338 -31.82 -5.35 11.55
N LEU A 339 -31.97 -4.06 11.24
CA LEU A 339 -32.71 -3.60 10.05
C LEU A 339 -32.02 -4.03 8.74
N LYS A 340 -30.69 -3.95 8.70
CA LYS A 340 -29.86 -4.32 7.54
C LYS A 340 -29.51 -5.81 7.49
N LYS A 341 -29.95 -6.61 8.46
CA LYS A 341 -29.69 -8.05 8.57
C LYS A 341 -28.19 -8.39 8.56
N TRP A 342 -27.40 -7.64 9.32
CA TRP A 342 -25.98 -7.95 9.51
C TRP A 342 -25.81 -9.28 10.25
N ASN A 343 -24.76 -10.03 9.89
CA ASN A 343 -24.50 -11.36 10.46
C ASN A 343 -23.74 -11.25 11.79
N GLU A 344 -22.95 -10.20 11.93
CA GLU A 344 -22.20 -9.85 13.12
C GLU A 344 -23.09 -9.20 14.18
N LYS A 345 -22.75 -9.45 15.46
CA LYS A 345 -23.42 -8.84 16.61
C LYS A 345 -22.57 -7.70 17.15
N ILE A 346 -23.08 -6.47 17.07
CA ILE A 346 -22.43 -5.31 17.71
C ILE A 346 -22.52 -5.43 19.23
N THR A 347 -21.38 -5.59 19.89
CA THR A 347 -21.25 -5.85 21.34
C THR A 347 -20.84 -4.62 22.13
N ASP A 348 -20.04 -3.72 21.55
CA ASP A 348 -19.60 -2.50 22.21
C ASP A 348 -19.37 -1.35 21.22
N VAL A 349 -19.24 -0.13 21.74
CA VAL A 349 -18.88 1.06 20.98
C VAL A 349 -17.87 1.91 21.78
N VAL A 350 -16.87 2.43 21.10
CA VAL A 350 -15.95 3.45 21.63
C VAL A 350 -16.11 4.74 20.83
N ILE A 351 -16.35 5.86 21.49
CA ILE A 351 -16.44 7.17 20.82
C ILE A 351 -15.02 7.65 20.54
N THR A 352 -14.62 7.67 19.27
CA THR A 352 -13.25 8.03 18.87
C THR A 352 -13.07 9.54 18.70
N SER A 353 -14.17 10.27 18.49
CA SER A 353 -14.16 11.73 18.41
C SER A 353 -13.91 12.37 19.79
N TYR A 354 -13.04 13.37 19.84
CA TYR A 354 -12.77 14.17 21.05
C TYR A 354 -13.76 15.34 21.22
N THR A 355 -14.33 15.82 20.12
CA THR A 355 -15.33 16.90 20.08
C THR A 355 -16.41 16.58 19.03
N TRP A 356 -17.54 17.28 19.09
CA TRP A 356 -18.58 17.18 18.08
C TRP A 356 -18.17 17.90 16.79
N THR A 357 -18.39 17.28 15.63
CA THR A 357 -18.32 17.98 14.35
C THR A 357 -19.67 18.63 14.05
N ILE A 358 -19.76 19.96 14.06
CA ILE A 358 -21.00 20.69 13.77
C ILE A 358 -21.24 20.73 12.25
N ASN A 359 -22.36 20.18 11.80
CA ASN A 359 -22.79 20.22 10.41
C ASN A 359 -23.56 21.52 10.13
N ARG A 360 -23.26 22.16 9.01
CA ARG A 360 -23.95 23.38 8.55
C ARG A 360 -24.40 23.23 7.11
N SER A 361 -25.48 23.93 6.77
CA SER A 361 -25.88 24.16 5.38
C SER A 361 -24.90 25.09 4.67
N LEU A 362 -25.05 25.24 3.34
CA LEU A 362 -24.25 26.18 2.54
C LEU A 362 -24.34 27.63 3.03
N VAL A 363 -25.46 28.03 3.63
CA VAL A 363 -25.69 29.38 4.17
C VAL A 363 -25.31 29.51 5.66
N GLY A 364 -24.63 28.51 6.24
CA GLY A 364 -24.09 28.57 7.61
C GLY A 364 -25.05 28.14 8.72
N VAL A 365 -26.33 27.87 8.42
CA VAL A 365 -27.30 27.36 9.41
C VAL A 365 -26.89 25.97 9.92
N ILE A 366 -26.94 25.75 11.24
CA ILE A 366 -26.65 24.45 11.88
C ILE A 366 -27.74 23.45 11.48
N THR A 367 -27.34 22.31 10.94
CA THR A 367 -28.24 21.23 10.50
C THR A 367 -28.08 19.95 11.32
N GLY A 368 -27.09 19.91 12.21
CA GLY A 368 -26.83 18.76 13.05
C GLY A 368 -25.40 18.74 13.57
N ARG A 369 -25.04 17.60 14.15
CA ARG A 369 -23.69 17.29 14.60
C ARG A 369 -23.38 15.82 14.39
N THR A 370 -22.10 15.50 14.21
CA THR A 370 -21.59 14.15 13.98
C THR A 370 -20.50 13.81 14.99
N ILE A 371 -20.48 12.55 15.41
CA ILE A 371 -19.33 11.90 16.04
C ILE A 371 -18.96 10.64 15.26
N GLU A 372 -17.69 10.28 15.33
CA GLU A 372 -17.19 8.97 14.92
C GLU A 372 -17.10 8.03 16.12
N VAL A 373 -17.46 6.77 15.88
CA VAL A 373 -17.36 5.69 16.85
C VAL A 373 -16.72 4.45 16.23
N ALA A 374 -15.95 3.70 17.02
CA ALA A 374 -15.51 2.35 16.69
C ALA A 374 -16.50 1.36 17.30
N ALA A 375 -17.26 0.66 16.46
CA ALA A 375 -18.23 -0.34 16.88
C ALA A 375 -17.58 -1.72 16.85
N VAL A 376 -17.54 -2.38 18.00
CA VAL A 376 -17.00 -3.73 18.15
C VAL A 376 -18.08 -4.73 17.81
N ALA A 377 -17.77 -5.70 16.96
CA ALA A 377 -18.68 -6.73 16.51
C ALA A 377 -18.07 -8.12 16.75
N LYS A 378 -18.92 -9.09 17.11
CA LYS A 378 -18.58 -10.51 17.17
C LYS A 378 -19.30 -11.25 16.05
N TRP A 379 -18.56 -12.00 15.26
CA TRP A 379 -19.08 -12.80 14.15
C TRP A 379 -19.54 -14.19 14.62
N PRO A 380 -20.40 -14.87 13.83
CA PRO A 380 -20.85 -16.21 14.14
C PRO A 380 -19.73 -17.25 14.27
N ASP A 381 -18.61 -17.05 13.57
CA ASP A 381 -17.42 -17.92 13.64
C ASP A 381 -16.55 -17.68 14.89
N GLY A 382 -16.92 -16.71 15.73
CA GLY A 382 -16.22 -16.34 16.94
C GLY A 382 -15.13 -15.28 16.76
N SER A 383 -14.84 -14.85 15.54
CA SER A 383 -13.94 -13.73 15.27
C SER A 383 -14.55 -12.40 15.74
N CYS A 384 -13.70 -11.41 16.02
CA CYS A 384 -14.12 -10.08 16.42
C CYS A 384 -13.53 -9.04 15.48
N THR A 385 -14.33 -8.04 15.13
CA THR A 385 -13.91 -6.87 14.36
C THR A 385 -14.27 -5.59 15.11
N PHE A 386 -13.64 -4.47 14.74
CA PHE A 386 -14.31 -3.19 14.88
C PHE A 386 -14.50 -2.53 13.52
N GLN A 387 -15.53 -1.70 13.41
CA GLN A 387 -15.76 -0.87 12.24
C GLN A 387 -16.04 0.56 12.67
N LEU A 388 -15.50 1.53 11.92
CA LEU A 388 -15.73 2.94 12.20
C LEU A 388 -17.06 3.39 11.59
N PHE A 389 -17.88 4.07 12.39
CA PHE A 389 -19.15 4.64 11.99
C PHE A 389 -19.21 6.12 12.32
N ASN A 390 -19.74 6.91 11.39
CA ASN A 390 -20.20 8.27 11.69
C ASN A 390 -21.67 8.22 12.09
N LEU A 391 -21.97 8.70 13.29
CA LEU A 391 -23.34 8.85 13.79
C LEU A 391 -23.72 10.33 13.81
N LYS A 392 -24.89 10.64 13.25
CA LYS A 392 -25.39 12.02 13.14
C LYS A 392 -26.59 12.24 14.04
N GLN A 393 -26.63 13.38 14.71
CA GLN A 393 -27.84 13.96 15.29
C GLN A 393 -28.25 15.16 14.42
N GLY A 394 -29.47 15.14 13.88
CA GLY A 394 -30.03 16.31 13.21
C GLY A 394 -30.27 17.46 14.20
N TYR A 395 -30.41 18.67 13.70
CA TYR A 395 -30.84 19.83 14.50
C TYR A 395 -32.16 20.36 13.96
N ASP A 396 -33.18 20.45 14.81
CA ASP A 396 -34.54 20.86 14.41
C ASP A 396 -34.79 22.38 14.54
N GLY A 397 -33.73 23.14 14.84
CA GLY A 397 -33.80 24.57 15.13
C GLY A 397 -33.72 24.89 16.62
N SER A 398 -34.03 23.94 17.51
CA SER A 398 -33.97 24.10 18.97
C SER A 398 -33.16 23.00 19.67
N ASN A 399 -33.30 21.75 19.24
CA ASN A 399 -32.70 20.57 19.87
C ASN A 399 -32.01 19.66 18.85
N TYR A 400 -31.09 18.84 19.36
CA TYR A 400 -30.48 17.76 18.59
C TYR A 400 -31.33 16.48 18.69
N THR A 401 -31.56 15.82 17.55
CA THR A 401 -32.34 14.57 17.49
C THR A 401 -31.56 13.38 18.05
N SER A 402 -32.21 12.21 18.14
CA SER A 402 -31.50 10.94 18.34
C SER A 402 -30.52 10.64 17.20
N PHE A 403 -29.56 9.75 17.47
CA PHE A 403 -28.63 9.30 16.44
C PHE A 403 -29.34 8.59 15.28
N SER A 404 -28.86 8.89 14.09
CA SER A 404 -29.02 8.07 12.89
C SER A 404 -27.63 7.65 12.40
N GLU A 405 -27.49 6.41 11.91
CA GLU A 405 -26.29 6.02 11.17
C GLU A 405 -26.19 6.87 9.90
N TYR A 406 -25.04 7.52 9.72
CA TYR A 406 -24.78 8.36 8.55
C TYR A 406 -23.91 7.64 7.53
N PHE A 407 -22.85 6.98 7.98
CA PHE A 407 -21.89 6.31 7.08
C PHE A 407 -21.05 5.27 7.82
N ALA A 408 -20.85 4.10 7.19
CA ALA A 408 -19.94 3.05 7.64
C ALA A 408 -18.61 3.15 6.88
N LYS A 409 -17.49 3.00 7.59
CA LYS A 409 -16.12 3.02 7.03
C LYS A 409 -15.52 1.61 7.07
N SER A 410 -14.19 1.53 6.91
CA SER A 410 -13.41 0.29 6.99
C SER A 410 -13.66 -0.50 8.28
N GLN A 411 -13.58 -1.82 8.14
CA GLN A 411 -13.69 -2.82 9.20
C GLN A 411 -12.34 -3.51 9.38
N PHE A 412 -12.00 -3.84 10.64
CA PHE A 412 -10.69 -4.34 11.02
C PHE A 412 -10.80 -5.50 12.00
N ASP A 413 -9.98 -6.53 11.83
CA ASP A 413 -9.90 -7.68 12.75
C ASP A 413 -9.19 -7.32 14.05
N ILE A 414 -9.76 -7.79 15.17
CA ILE A 414 -9.25 -7.52 16.52
C ILE A 414 -9.16 -8.77 17.39
N ASP A 415 -8.52 -8.63 18.54
CA ASP A 415 -8.69 -9.59 19.62
C ASP A 415 -10.06 -9.36 20.27
N CYS A 416 -10.78 -10.45 20.52
CA CYS A 416 -12.06 -10.34 21.20
C CYS A 416 -11.82 -9.79 22.62
N PRO A 417 -12.48 -8.68 22.99
CA PRO A 417 -12.34 -8.08 24.31
C PRO A 417 -12.94 -8.92 25.45
#